data_AF-A0A928Y6T2-F1
#
_entry.id   AF-A0A928Y6T2-F1
#
_cell.length_a   1.000
_cell.length_b   1.000
_cell.length_c   1.000
_cell.angle_alpha   90.00
_cell.angle_beta   90.00
_cell.angle_gamma   90.00
#
_symmetry.space_group_name_H-M   'P 1'
#
loop_
_entity.id
_entity.type
_entity.pdbx_description
1 polymer ?
#
loop_
_entity_poly.entity_id
_entity_poly.type
_entity_poly.pdbx_seq_one_letter_code
_entity_poly.pdbx_strand_id
1 'polypeptide(L)'
;MKFKILGVLLLSGLTACAQLPSNKEAEKTGESADAEEISQQNLPKQELTAPILFDFLVGETALQRGNLDIAVNRYVKLAKTTRDPRIAKRATEISLHAGNPFAAEQAATMWVELEPESADARQTIAALLVNLGKLDAARPHLEKLLASEKEGVGNAFMQLNQLLARNPDKAATLKLIQQLAQPYKDLPEVHFAISQAAWFANQHPLAQEEMQRALALRPEWEIAAVHNGRILQRNSVEQAREFYRDYLDKYPASNEVRVAYTRLLIGAGDADLARAQIQWLMDKNPEDAEITLAAGLLATEMGDFDVTETSFKKALALGYKDTNAVYFHLAQIYEETNRPDLAMETYQMVKSGGRYLPAQIRYADLLALKGHLQEAREHLKKLPAANDQQAAHLILAEAQILRRTKAHQEVYDLLDEGLKKLPDYPELLYDRALAADKLGKFKILEQDLRKLIKLKPDNAHAYNALGYSFAERGTHLPEALKLIRKAVELSPDDPYIMDSLGWVYYRMGKFTEGLNFLNLAFAARPDPEIAAHLGEVLWVKGAKDDAKNIWRSALEKDPDNEILLETLQRLTKKKVID
;
A
#
# COMPACT_ATOMS: atom_id res chain seq x y z
N MET A 1 -26.87 3.15 -5.12
CA MET A 1 -25.92 2.09 -5.49
C MET A 1 -24.80 2.07 -4.46
N LYS A 2 -24.60 0.95 -3.78
CA LYS A 2 -23.60 0.76 -2.71
C LYS A 2 -22.22 0.59 -3.35
N PHE A 3 -21.30 1.52 -3.14
CA PHE A 3 -19.91 1.40 -3.60
C PHE A 3 -19.08 0.61 -2.57
N LYS A 4 -18.50 -0.50 -3.01
CA LYS A 4 -17.51 -1.28 -2.26
C LYS A 4 -16.12 -0.67 -2.54
N ILE A 5 -15.44 -0.22 -1.49
CA ILE A 5 -14.04 0.20 -1.53
C ILE A 5 -13.18 -1.06 -1.46
N LEU A 6 -12.47 -1.37 -2.55
CA LEU A 6 -11.47 -2.44 -2.59
C LEU A 6 -10.08 -1.78 -2.38
N GLY A 7 -9.49 -2.01 -1.21
CA GLY A 7 -8.18 -1.48 -0.85
C GLY A 7 -7.05 -2.20 -1.59
N VAL A 8 -6.28 -1.44 -2.37
CA VAL A 8 -4.99 -1.86 -2.93
C VAL A 8 -3.94 -1.72 -1.83
N LEU A 9 -3.60 -2.85 -1.22
CA LEU A 9 -2.36 -3.08 -0.50
C LEU A 9 -1.26 -3.35 -1.53
N LEU A 10 -0.17 -2.59 -1.52
CA LEU A 10 1.20 -3.09 -1.70
C LEU A 10 2.27 -1.97 -1.64
N LEU A 11 3.38 -2.37 -1.02
CA LEU A 11 4.77 -1.87 -1.20
C LEU A 11 5.18 -0.56 -0.51
N SER A 12 5.32 -0.62 0.82
CA SER A 12 6.29 0.22 1.54
C SER A 12 7.63 -0.52 1.62
N GLY A 13 8.62 0.00 0.87
CA GLY A 13 9.99 -0.47 0.86
C GLY A 13 10.76 -0.19 2.16
N LEU A 14 11.62 -1.15 2.50
CA LEU A 14 12.94 -1.02 3.13
C LEU A 14 13.27 0.30 3.86
N THR A 15 12.73 0.44 5.08
CA THR A 15 13.41 1.14 6.18
C THR A 15 13.31 0.28 7.43
N ALA A 16 14.26 -0.65 7.59
CA ALA A 16 14.37 -1.46 8.81
C ALA A 16 15.81 -1.39 9.32
N CYS A 17 16.21 -0.21 9.74
CA CYS A 17 17.15 -0.01 10.85
C CYS A 17 16.51 1.03 11.77
N ALA A 18 15.32 0.71 12.29
CA ALA A 18 14.87 1.34 13.51
C ALA A 18 15.64 0.65 14.63
N GLN A 19 16.63 1.35 15.18
CA GLN A 19 17.14 1.01 16.51
C GLN A 19 15.94 0.98 17.45
N LEU A 20 15.79 -0.11 18.21
CA LEU A 20 14.97 -0.10 19.41
C LEU A 20 15.48 1.07 20.28
N PRO A 21 14.62 2.01 20.71
CA PRO A 21 15.06 2.96 21.72
C PRO A 21 15.35 2.15 22.98
N SER A 22 16.63 2.06 23.36
CA SER A 22 16.95 1.74 24.75
C SER A 22 16.29 2.84 25.57
N ASN A 23 15.33 2.49 26.41
CA ASN A 23 14.77 3.41 27.37
C ASN A 23 15.87 3.72 28.41
N LYS A 24 16.82 4.59 28.05
CA LYS A 24 17.74 5.22 29.00
C LYS A 24 17.06 6.49 29.47
N GLU A 25 16.12 6.33 30.39
CA GLU A 25 15.95 7.37 31.38
C GLU A 25 17.29 7.53 32.11
N ALA A 26 17.69 8.78 32.25
CA ALA A 26 19.00 9.16 32.74
C ALA A 26 19.12 8.86 34.25
N GLU A 27 19.51 7.64 34.61
CA GLU A 27 20.20 7.40 35.87
C GLU A 27 21.72 7.47 35.63
N LYS A 28 22.28 8.61 36.04
CA LYS A 28 23.72 8.78 36.23
C LYS A 28 24.17 7.89 37.39
N THR A 29 24.61 6.68 37.12
CA THR A 29 25.46 5.91 38.05
C THR A 29 26.42 5.00 37.30
N GLY A 30 27.68 5.44 37.20
CA GLY A 30 28.89 4.65 37.47
C GLY A 30 29.27 3.38 36.70
N GLU A 31 28.40 2.75 35.90
CA GLU A 31 28.68 1.40 35.36
C GLU A 31 29.33 1.36 33.96
N SER A 32 29.60 2.49 33.30
CA SER A 32 30.05 2.49 31.90
C SER A 32 31.54 2.23 31.67
N ALA A 33 32.40 2.34 32.69
CA ALA A 33 33.84 2.17 32.52
C ALA A 33 34.26 0.68 32.53
N ASP A 34 33.67 -0.12 33.41
CA ASP A 34 34.07 -1.53 33.59
C ASP A 34 33.63 -2.42 32.42
N ALA A 35 32.48 -2.15 31.79
CA ALA A 35 31.99 -2.91 30.63
C ALA A 35 32.81 -2.65 29.35
N GLU A 36 33.28 -1.41 29.14
CA GLU A 36 34.17 -1.07 28.02
C GLU A 36 35.58 -1.64 28.22
N GLU A 37 36.10 -1.66 29.46
CA GLU A 37 37.39 -2.29 29.76
C GLU A 37 37.37 -3.83 29.59
N ILE A 38 36.30 -4.51 30.02
CA ILE A 38 36.14 -5.97 29.84
C ILE A 38 35.99 -6.34 28.35
N SER A 39 35.30 -5.51 27.55
CA SER A 39 35.17 -5.69 26.10
C SER A 39 36.52 -5.53 25.38
N GLN A 40 37.35 -4.57 25.79
CA GLN A 40 38.67 -4.35 25.20
C GLN A 40 39.69 -5.44 25.59
N GLN A 41 39.57 -6.05 26.77
CA GLN A 41 40.45 -7.14 27.22
C GLN A 41 40.30 -8.44 26.41
N ASN A 42 39.15 -8.65 25.77
CA ASN A 42 38.85 -9.87 25.00
C ASN A 42 39.02 -9.73 23.47
N LEU A 43 39.52 -8.58 22.98
CA LEU A 43 39.79 -8.41 21.57
C LEU A 43 40.99 -9.25 21.12
N PRO A 44 40.92 -9.89 19.93
CA PRO A 44 42.05 -10.64 19.42
C PRO A 44 43.25 -9.71 19.20
N LYS A 45 44.43 -10.13 19.68
CA LYS A 45 45.69 -9.43 19.43
C LYS A 45 46.16 -9.72 18.01
N GLN A 46 45.50 -9.11 17.04
CA GLN A 46 45.76 -9.31 15.62
C GLN A 46 46.73 -8.24 15.11
N GLU A 47 47.89 -8.67 14.57
CA GLU A 47 48.81 -7.76 13.90
C GLU A 47 48.20 -7.25 12.58
N LEU A 48 48.35 -5.95 12.32
CA LEU A 48 47.92 -5.33 11.08
C LEU A 48 48.89 -5.67 9.94
N THR A 49 48.78 -6.90 9.44
CA THR A 49 49.59 -7.37 8.31
C THR A 49 49.20 -6.65 7.01
N ALA A 50 50.13 -6.56 6.05
CA ALA A 50 49.85 -5.96 4.75
C ALA A 50 48.63 -6.55 4.03
N PRO A 51 48.37 -7.89 4.06
CA PRO A 51 47.13 -8.45 3.53
C PRO A 51 45.85 -7.97 4.23
N ILE A 52 45.86 -7.83 5.56
CA ILE A 52 44.70 -7.33 6.33
C ILE A 52 44.43 -5.86 5.99
N LEU A 53 45.48 -5.04 5.98
CA LEU A 53 45.37 -3.63 5.60
C LEU A 53 44.86 -3.49 4.16
N PHE A 54 45.36 -4.32 3.24
CA PHE A 54 44.90 -4.36 1.85
C PHE A 54 43.41 -4.71 1.76
N ASP A 55 42.97 -5.81 2.38
CA ASP A 55 41.57 -6.22 2.33
C ASP A 55 40.64 -5.15 2.95
N PHE A 56 41.08 -4.47 4.03
CA PHE A 56 40.33 -3.40 4.67
C PHE A 56 40.18 -2.18 3.77
N LEU A 57 41.27 -1.70 3.18
CA LEU A 57 41.26 -0.55 2.27
C LEU A 57 40.43 -0.83 1.01
N VAL A 58 40.53 -2.05 0.45
CA VAL A 58 39.71 -2.45 -0.70
C VAL A 58 38.24 -2.52 -0.32
N GLY A 59 37.90 -3.07 0.85
CA GLY A 59 36.53 -3.14 1.36
C GLY A 59 35.89 -1.77 1.53
N GLU A 60 36.57 -0.84 2.20
CA GLU A 60 36.08 0.54 2.42
C GLU A 60 35.99 1.34 1.12
N THR A 61 37.01 1.24 0.24
CA THR A 61 36.97 1.92 -1.06
C THR A 61 35.82 1.39 -1.93
N ALA A 62 35.57 0.09 -1.89
CA ALA A 62 34.45 -0.52 -2.60
C ALA A 62 33.11 -0.02 -2.05
N LEU A 63 32.94 0.06 -0.73
CA LEU A 63 31.74 0.58 -0.08
C LEU A 63 31.47 2.04 -0.47
N GLN A 64 32.50 2.90 -0.43
CA GLN A 64 32.39 4.31 -0.84
C GLN A 64 32.02 4.48 -2.31
N ARG A 65 32.41 3.52 -3.17
CA ARG A 65 32.10 3.53 -4.60
C ARG A 65 30.80 2.81 -4.96
N GLY A 66 30.06 2.29 -3.96
CA GLY A 66 28.82 1.53 -4.18
C GLY A 66 29.04 0.11 -4.71
N ASN A 67 30.27 -0.41 -4.72
CA ASN A 67 30.60 -1.77 -5.15
C ASN A 67 30.38 -2.78 -4.01
N LEU A 68 29.11 -2.99 -3.65
CA LEU A 68 28.71 -3.73 -2.45
C LEU A 68 29.20 -5.19 -2.43
N ASP A 69 29.18 -5.90 -3.57
CA ASP A 69 29.65 -7.30 -3.62
C ASP A 69 31.13 -7.45 -3.25
N ILE A 70 31.97 -6.51 -3.69
CA ILE A 70 33.39 -6.51 -3.36
C ILE A 70 33.57 -6.22 -1.87
N ALA A 71 32.83 -5.23 -1.35
CA ALA A 71 32.87 -4.86 0.06
C ALA A 71 32.46 -6.05 0.97
N VAL A 72 31.35 -6.72 0.66
CA VAL A 72 30.86 -7.91 1.37
C VAL A 72 31.93 -8.99 1.40
N ASN A 73 32.48 -9.37 0.25
CA ASN A 73 33.46 -10.45 0.17
C ASN A 73 34.74 -10.14 0.97
N ARG A 74 35.21 -8.88 0.94
CA ARG A 74 36.39 -8.45 1.69
C ARG A 74 36.13 -8.43 3.19
N TYR A 75 35.00 -7.89 3.63
CA TYR A 75 34.66 -7.81 5.05
C TYR A 75 34.35 -9.17 5.68
N VAL A 76 33.66 -10.06 4.97
CA VAL A 76 33.45 -11.43 5.44
C VAL A 76 34.78 -12.19 5.55
N LYS A 77 35.70 -11.99 4.59
CA LYS A 77 37.07 -12.54 4.67
C LYS A 77 37.82 -11.98 5.89
N LEU A 78 37.79 -10.67 6.09
CA LEU A 78 38.42 -10.01 7.24
C LEU A 78 37.86 -10.55 8.56
N ALA A 79 36.54 -10.68 8.69
CA ALA A 79 35.91 -11.22 9.90
C ALA A 79 36.38 -12.66 10.19
N LYS A 80 36.56 -13.49 9.16
CA LYS A 80 37.10 -14.85 9.30
C LYS A 80 38.58 -14.86 9.70
N THR A 81 39.39 -14.00 9.09
CA THR A 81 40.85 -13.99 9.31
C THR A 81 41.23 -13.35 10.64
N THR A 82 40.59 -12.24 10.99
CA THR A 82 40.92 -11.47 12.19
C THR A 82 40.25 -12.01 13.44
N ARG A 83 39.09 -12.68 13.28
CA ARG A 83 38.22 -13.11 14.38
C ARG A 83 37.90 -11.96 15.34
N ASP A 84 37.89 -10.72 14.84
CA ASP A 84 37.57 -9.51 15.60
C ASP A 84 36.05 -9.28 15.55
N PRO A 85 35.36 -9.20 16.70
CA PRO A 85 33.92 -9.04 16.73
C PRO A 85 33.43 -7.72 16.09
N ARG A 86 34.25 -6.66 16.12
CA ARG A 86 33.93 -5.39 15.46
C ARG A 86 33.91 -5.53 13.95
N ILE A 87 34.83 -6.32 13.41
CA ILE A 87 34.89 -6.63 11.98
C ILE A 87 33.75 -7.58 11.60
N ALA A 88 33.41 -8.54 12.44
CA ALA A 88 32.24 -9.40 12.24
C ALA A 88 30.94 -8.59 12.21
N LYS A 89 30.72 -7.68 13.17
CA LYS A 89 29.60 -6.72 13.19
C LYS A 89 29.54 -5.90 11.91
N ARG A 90 30.66 -5.27 11.52
CA ARG A 90 30.76 -4.47 10.30
C ARG A 90 30.45 -5.29 9.04
N ALA A 91 30.94 -6.53 8.96
CA ALA A 91 30.66 -7.44 7.87
C ALA A 91 29.16 -7.80 7.79
N THR A 92 28.50 -7.98 8.93
CA THR A 92 27.04 -8.19 9.00
C THR A 92 26.28 -6.99 8.47
N GLU A 93 26.60 -5.78 8.93
CA GLU A 93 25.96 -4.52 8.50
C GLU A 93 26.09 -4.30 6.99
N ILE A 94 27.30 -4.48 6.44
CA ILE A 94 27.57 -4.33 5.01
C ILE A 94 26.79 -5.37 4.21
N SER A 95 26.73 -6.62 4.68
CA SER A 95 25.99 -7.69 4.01
C SER A 95 24.48 -7.46 4.02
N LEU A 96 23.93 -6.93 5.13
CA LEU A 96 22.55 -6.50 5.22
C LEU A 96 22.26 -5.36 4.25
N HIS A 97 23.11 -4.33 4.21
CA HIS A 97 22.97 -3.20 3.30
C HIS A 97 23.04 -3.62 1.83
N ALA A 98 23.89 -4.60 1.52
CA ALA A 98 24.03 -5.19 0.18
C ALA A 98 22.87 -6.11 -0.21
N GLY A 99 21.93 -6.40 0.69
CA GLY A 99 20.87 -7.36 0.42
C GLY A 99 21.38 -8.80 0.23
N ASN A 100 22.51 -9.16 0.86
CA ASN A 100 23.11 -10.49 0.78
C ASN A 100 22.86 -11.27 2.09
N PRO A 101 21.73 -12.01 2.21
CA PRO A 101 21.35 -12.67 3.45
C PRO A 101 22.30 -13.80 3.86
N PHE A 102 22.91 -14.50 2.91
CA PHE A 102 23.85 -15.59 3.19
C PHE A 102 25.14 -15.08 3.83
N ALA A 103 25.69 -13.99 3.29
CA ALA A 103 26.86 -13.34 3.86
C ALA A 103 26.54 -12.71 5.23
N ALA A 104 25.35 -12.11 5.37
CA ALA A 104 24.90 -11.53 6.63
C ALA A 104 24.75 -12.57 7.73
N GLU A 105 24.12 -13.72 7.45
CA GLU A 105 24.02 -14.85 8.37
C GLU A 105 25.41 -15.35 8.77
N GLN A 106 26.30 -15.58 7.80
CA GLN A 106 27.66 -16.05 8.10
C GLN A 106 28.42 -15.08 9.01
N ALA A 107 28.37 -13.77 8.73
CA ALA A 107 29.04 -12.76 9.53
C ALA A 107 28.41 -12.63 10.93
N ALA A 108 27.08 -12.65 11.03
CA ALA A 108 26.36 -12.54 12.30
C ALA A 108 26.58 -13.76 13.20
N THR A 109 26.66 -14.96 12.63
CA THR A 109 27.03 -16.17 13.37
C THR A 109 28.42 -16.03 13.98
N MET A 110 29.41 -15.57 13.19
CA MET A 110 30.75 -15.29 13.73
C MET A 110 30.72 -14.21 14.80
N TRP A 111 29.91 -13.17 14.64
CA TRP A 111 29.79 -12.10 15.63
C TRP A 111 29.29 -12.65 16.97
N VAL A 112 28.25 -13.49 16.96
CA VAL A 112 27.72 -14.13 18.19
C VAL A 112 28.68 -15.16 18.79
N GLU A 113 29.47 -15.87 17.96
CA GLU A 113 30.53 -16.76 18.45
C GLU A 113 31.62 -15.98 19.20
N LEU A 114 31.98 -14.80 18.71
CA LEU A 114 33.06 -13.96 19.25
C LEU A 114 32.60 -13.11 20.45
N GLU A 115 31.32 -12.71 20.48
CA GLU A 115 30.70 -12.00 21.61
C GLU A 115 29.42 -12.70 22.09
N PRO A 116 29.51 -13.83 22.81
CA PRO A 116 28.34 -14.62 23.22
C PRO A 116 27.37 -13.89 24.15
N GLU A 117 27.82 -12.84 24.84
CA GLU A 117 26.99 -12.02 25.74
C GLU A 117 26.46 -10.75 25.07
N SER A 118 26.79 -10.49 23.80
CA SER A 118 26.28 -9.33 23.06
C SER A 118 24.80 -9.52 22.70
N ALA A 119 23.95 -8.69 23.32
CA ALA A 119 22.52 -8.63 23.00
C ALA A 119 22.30 -8.22 21.53
N ASP A 120 23.03 -7.21 21.05
CA ASP A 120 22.97 -6.72 19.67
C ASP A 120 23.29 -7.83 18.65
N ALA A 121 24.36 -8.60 18.88
CA ALA A 121 24.75 -9.69 18.00
C ALA A 121 23.65 -10.76 17.93
N ARG A 122 23.11 -11.10 19.11
CA ARG A 122 22.09 -12.13 19.28
C ARG A 122 20.74 -11.72 18.69
N GLN A 123 20.33 -10.46 18.87
CA GLN A 123 19.15 -9.88 18.22
C GLN A 123 19.29 -9.90 16.70
N THR A 124 20.46 -9.51 16.19
CA THR A 124 20.73 -9.45 14.75
C THR A 124 20.65 -10.84 14.10
N ILE A 125 21.33 -11.85 14.66
CA ILE A 125 21.24 -13.22 14.11
C ILE A 125 19.83 -13.80 14.25
N ALA A 126 19.13 -13.56 15.35
CA ALA A 126 17.77 -14.06 15.54
C ALA A 126 16.82 -13.47 14.49
N ALA A 127 16.88 -12.16 14.26
CA ALA A 127 16.07 -11.49 13.24
C ALA A 127 16.41 -11.99 11.82
N LEU A 128 17.70 -12.18 11.51
CA LEU A 128 18.16 -12.75 10.24
C LEU A 128 17.59 -14.16 10.02
N LEU A 129 17.73 -15.05 11.01
CA LEU A 129 17.27 -16.43 10.93
C LEU A 129 15.74 -16.51 10.81
N VAL A 130 15.00 -15.66 11.53
CA VAL A 130 13.54 -15.56 11.40
C VAL A 130 13.14 -15.12 9.99
N ASN A 131 13.78 -14.09 9.44
CA ASN A 131 13.51 -13.61 8.09
C ASN A 131 13.86 -14.65 7.02
N LEU A 132 14.86 -15.50 7.28
CA LEU A 132 15.25 -16.61 6.41
C LEU A 132 14.38 -17.86 6.59
N GLY A 133 13.38 -17.84 7.48
CA GLY A 133 12.54 -19.00 7.77
C GLY A 133 13.21 -20.10 8.60
N LYS A 134 14.43 -19.86 9.10
CA LYS A 134 15.22 -20.82 9.89
C LYS A 134 14.86 -20.75 11.38
N LEU A 135 13.61 -21.06 11.70
CA LEU A 135 13.07 -20.90 13.06
C LEU A 135 13.74 -21.78 14.12
N ASP A 136 14.09 -23.02 13.78
CA ASP A 136 14.79 -23.94 14.70
C ASP A 136 16.18 -23.41 15.08
N ALA A 137 16.89 -22.78 14.12
CA ALA A 137 18.17 -22.15 14.38
C ALA A 137 18.03 -20.84 15.17
N ALA A 138 16.94 -20.09 14.97
CA ALA A 138 16.67 -18.85 15.69
C ALA A 138 16.35 -19.09 17.18
N ARG A 139 15.70 -20.21 17.49
CA ARG A 139 15.21 -20.54 18.84
C ARG A 139 16.24 -20.36 19.97
N PRO A 140 17.43 -20.97 19.95
CA PRO A 140 18.39 -20.82 21.06
C PRO A 140 18.86 -19.37 21.25
N HIS A 141 18.88 -18.56 20.18
CA HIS A 141 19.19 -17.13 20.30
C HIS A 141 18.05 -16.38 20.99
N LEU A 142 16.81 -16.67 20.63
CA LEU A 142 15.62 -16.08 21.25
C LEU A 142 15.46 -16.49 22.72
N GLU A 143 15.71 -17.76 23.06
CA GLU A 143 15.66 -18.24 24.45
C GLU A 143 16.65 -17.48 25.34
N LYS A 144 17.89 -17.28 24.85
CA LYS A 144 18.90 -16.54 25.62
C LYS A 144 18.58 -15.03 25.70
N LEU A 145 18.00 -14.43 24.66
CA LEU A 145 17.52 -13.04 24.71
C LEU A 145 16.41 -12.86 25.76
N LEU A 146 15.44 -13.77 25.79
CA LEU A 146 14.36 -13.71 26.78
C LEU A 146 14.89 -13.93 28.21
N ALA A 147 15.84 -14.85 28.38
CA ALA A 147 16.45 -15.12 29.68
C ALA A 147 17.31 -13.97 30.22
N SER A 148 17.89 -13.12 29.35
CA SER A 148 18.65 -11.93 29.78
C SER A 148 17.75 -10.77 30.25
N GLU A 149 16.47 -10.75 29.86
CA GLU A 149 15.52 -9.67 30.14
C GLU A 149 14.80 -9.87 31.48
N LYS A 150 15.51 -9.76 32.61
CA LYS A 150 14.97 -10.13 33.94
C LYS A 150 13.62 -9.50 34.33
N GLU A 151 13.38 -8.23 33.97
CA GLU A 151 12.13 -7.51 34.28
C GLU A 151 11.32 -7.15 33.01
N GLY A 152 11.91 -7.35 31.82
CA GLY A 152 11.36 -6.94 30.52
C GLY A 152 10.77 -8.06 29.68
N VAL A 153 10.71 -9.31 30.18
CA VAL A 153 10.30 -10.49 29.40
C VAL A 153 8.96 -10.29 28.68
N GLY A 154 7.97 -9.68 29.33
CA GLY A 154 6.67 -9.41 28.71
C GLY A 154 6.78 -8.52 27.46
N ASN A 155 7.54 -7.43 27.55
CA ASN A 155 7.83 -6.54 26.41
C ASN A 155 8.63 -7.27 25.32
N ALA A 156 9.55 -8.15 25.69
CA ALA A 156 10.29 -8.96 24.73
C ALA A 156 9.37 -9.90 23.93
N PHE A 157 8.32 -10.48 24.55
CA PHE A 157 7.29 -11.23 23.81
C PHE A 157 6.48 -10.36 22.86
N MET A 158 6.17 -9.12 23.23
CA MET A 158 5.48 -8.17 22.36
C MET A 158 6.31 -7.84 21.10
N GLN A 159 7.61 -7.58 21.28
CA GLN A 159 8.54 -7.34 20.18
C GLN A 159 8.74 -8.59 19.31
N LEU A 160 8.87 -9.76 19.95
CA LEU A 160 9.02 -11.04 19.25
C LEU A 160 7.82 -11.33 18.35
N ASN A 161 6.60 -11.03 18.81
CA ASN A 161 5.40 -11.21 18.00
C ASN A 161 5.42 -10.32 16.74
N GLN A 162 5.88 -9.07 16.84
CA GLN A 162 6.04 -8.19 15.67
C GLN A 162 7.07 -8.74 14.66
N LEU A 163 8.19 -9.27 15.14
CA LEU A 163 9.23 -9.88 14.31
C LEU A 163 8.69 -11.11 13.57
N LEU A 164 8.00 -12.00 14.29
CA LEU A 164 7.51 -13.27 13.75
C LEU A 164 6.25 -13.13 12.87
N ALA A 165 5.47 -12.06 13.04
CA ALA A 165 4.26 -11.82 12.26
C ALA A 165 4.51 -11.79 10.74
N ARG A 166 5.74 -11.46 10.30
CA ARG A 166 6.13 -11.42 8.88
C ARG A 166 6.58 -12.75 8.31
N ASN A 167 6.85 -13.76 9.15
CA ASN A 167 7.29 -15.06 8.69
C ASN A 167 6.18 -15.76 7.89
N PRO A 168 6.47 -16.38 6.73
CA PRO A 168 5.45 -17.03 5.91
C PRO A 168 4.88 -18.30 6.56
N ASP A 169 5.65 -19.02 7.37
CA ASP A 169 5.21 -20.25 8.04
C ASP A 169 4.57 -19.90 9.41
N LYS A 170 3.26 -19.70 9.37
CA LYS A 170 2.46 -19.34 10.56
C LYS A 170 2.37 -20.47 11.58
N ALA A 171 2.35 -21.73 11.13
CA ALA A 171 2.24 -22.89 12.01
C ALA A 171 3.54 -23.12 12.78
N ALA A 172 4.69 -23.03 12.10
CA ALA A 172 5.99 -23.13 12.75
C ALA A 172 6.24 -21.93 13.70
N THR A 173 5.77 -20.73 13.32
CA THR A 173 5.82 -19.54 14.19
C THR A 173 5.06 -19.75 15.50
N LEU A 174 3.82 -20.25 15.43
CA LEU A 174 3.03 -20.56 16.63
C LEU A 174 3.75 -21.57 17.52
N LYS A 175 4.27 -22.67 16.92
CA LYS A 175 5.01 -23.70 17.66
C LYS A 175 6.23 -23.11 18.37
N LEU A 176 6.98 -22.24 17.71
CA LEU A 176 8.14 -21.57 18.30
C LEU A 176 7.73 -20.71 19.51
N ILE A 177 6.70 -19.87 19.36
CA ILE A 177 6.23 -19.01 20.46
C ILE A 177 5.76 -19.85 21.65
N GLN A 178 5.03 -20.95 21.42
CA GLN A 178 4.61 -21.87 22.48
C GLN A 178 5.79 -22.54 23.21
N GLN A 179 6.89 -22.81 22.51
CA GLN A 179 8.11 -23.35 23.11
C GLN A 179 8.82 -22.31 23.96
N LEU A 180 8.98 -21.08 23.44
CA LEU A 180 9.59 -19.97 24.16
C LEU A 180 8.79 -19.55 25.39
N ALA A 181 7.47 -19.71 25.34
CA ALA A 181 6.52 -19.39 26.41
C ALA A 181 6.58 -20.31 27.63
N GLN A 182 7.16 -21.52 27.51
CA GLN A 182 7.08 -22.53 28.58
C GLN A 182 7.57 -22.07 29.95
N PRO A 183 8.65 -21.28 30.08
CA PRO A 183 9.13 -20.78 31.38
C PRO A 183 8.31 -19.61 31.94
N TYR A 184 7.42 -19.01 31.15
CA TYR A 184 6.82 -17.70 31.41
C TYR A 184 5.28 -17.72 31.38
N LYS A 185 4.67 -18.87 31.68
CA LYS A 185 3.22 -19.10 31.52
C LYS A 185 2.35 -18.19 32.36
N ASP A 186 2.87 -17.58 33.42
CA ASP A 186 2.07 -16.72 34.30
C ASP A 186 2.00 -15.26 33.82
N LEU A 187 2.66 -14.93 32.69
CA LEU A 187 2.66 -13.58 32.13
C LEU A 187 1.51 -13.37 31.13
N PRO A 188 0.72 -12.29 31.25
CA PRO A 188 -0.34 -11.98 30.29
C PRO A 188 0.19 -11.76 28.86
N GLU A 189 1.38 -11.15 28.70
CA GLU A 189 1.99 -10.90 27.39
C GLU A 189 2.32 -12.18 26.62
N VAL A 190 2.63 -13.26 27.34
CA VAL A 190 2.91 -14.57 26.75
C VAL A 190 1.65 -15.16 26.14
N HIS A 191 0.55 -15.15 26.89
CA HIS A 191 -0.75 -15.58 26.41
C HIS A 191 -1.25 -14.74 25.22
N PHE A 192 -1.03 -13.42 25.27
CA PHE A 192 -1.33 -12.52 24.16
C PHE A 192 -0.50 -12.84 22.91
N ALA A 193 0.80 -13.11 23.06
CA ALA A 193 1.67 -13.50 21.94
C ALA A 193 1.26 -14.84 21.32
N ILE A 194 0.94 -15.84 22.15
CA ILE A 194 0.43 -17.14 21.66
C ILE A 194 -0.90 -16.93 20.92
N SER A 195 -1.81 -16.12 21.47
CA SER A 195 -3.09 -15.82 20.85
C SER A 195 -2.94 -15.22 19.45
N GLN A 196 -2.07 -14.22 19.28
CA GLN A 196 -1.82 -13.61 17.97
C GLN A 196 -1.20 -14.60 16.99
N ALA A 197 -0.22 -15.40 17.44
CA ALA A 197 0.37 -16.42 16.58
C ALA A 197 -0.65 -17.48 16.16
N ALA A 198 -1.53 -17.89 17.08
CA ALA A 198 -2.61 -18.82 16.82
C ALA A 198 -3.62 -18.24 15.82
N TRP A 199 -3.94 -16.96 15.92
CA TRP A 199 -4.79 -16.27 14.97
C TRP A 199 -4.22 -16.32 13.54
N PHE A 200 -2.95 -15.96 13.36
CA PHE A 200 -2.30 -16.03 12.04
C PHE A 200 -2.14 -17.46 11.52
N ALA A 201 -2.01 -18.45 12.41
CA ALA A 201 -2.00 -19.87 12.07
C ALA A 201 -3.40 -20.46 11.82
N ASN A 202 -4.45 -19.65 11.80
CA ASN A 202 -5.87 -20.05 11.68
C ASN A 202 -6.36 -21.00 12.80
N GLN A 203 -5.69 -21.04 13.94
CA GLN A 203 -6.09 -21.78 15.14
C GLN A 203 -6.98 -20.91 16.03
N HIS A 204 -8.13 -20.49 15.50
CA HIS A 204 -9.00 -19.51 16.16
C HIS A 204 -9.49 -19.90 17.56
N PRO A 205 -9.84 -21.17 17.87
CA PRO A 205 -10.22 -21.56 19.23
C PRO A 205 -9.10 -21.33 20.25
N LEU A 206 -7.86 -21.72 19.89
CA LEU A 206 -6.68 -21.47 20.73
C LEU A 206 -6.41 -19.97 20.88
N ALA A 207 -6.55 -19.21 19.79
CA ALA A 207 -6.38 -17.76 19.84
C ALA A 207 -7.33 -17.11 20.85
N GLN A 208 -8.60 -17.53 20.87
CA GLN A 208 -9.58 -17.02 21.81
C GLN A 208 -9.27 -17.44 23.25
N GLU A 209 -8.95 -18.71 23.48
CA GLU A 209 -8.63 -19.24 24.82
C GLU A 209 -7.44 -18.51 25.44
N GLU A 210 -6.35 -18.36 24.69
CA GLU A 210 -5.14 -17.69 25.18
C GLU A 210 -5.39 -16.18 25.40
N MET A 211 -6.20 -15.52 24.57
CA MET A 211 -6.58 -14.13 24.82
C MET A 211 -7.42 -13.97 26.09
N GLN A 212 -8.34 -14.90 26.36
CA GLN A 212 -9.11 -14.92 27.60
C GLN A 212 -8.22 -15.10 28.82
N ARG A 213 -7.18 -15.95 28.73
CA ARG A 213 -6.18 -16.10 29.81
C ARG A 213 -5.38 -14.82 30.02
N ALA A 214 -4.94 -14.16 28.94
CA ALA A 214 -4.25 -12.87 29.04
C ALA A 214 -5.10 -11.83 29.79
N LEU A 215 -6.39 -11.74 29.48
CA LEU A 215 -7.34 -10.86 30.16
C LEU A 215 -7.71 -11.33 31.58
N ALA A 216 -7.63 -12.63 31.88
CA ALA A 216 -7.82 -13.11 33.24
C ALA A 216 -6.66 -12.68 34.16
N LEU A 217 -5.43 -12.65 33.62
CA LEU A 217 -4.23 -12.22 34.35
C LEU A 217 -4.10 -10.70 34.44
N ARG A 218 -4.53 -9.97 33.41
CA ARG A 218 -4.56 -8.49 33.38
C ARG A 218 -5.89 -7.97 32.80
N PRO A 219 -6.95 -7.88 33.62
CA PRO A 219 -8.30 -7.53 33.17
C PRO A 219 -8.44 -6.15 32.52
N GLU A 220 -7.66 -5.16 32.96
CA GLU A 220 -7.66 -3.78 32.49
C GLU A 220 -6.85 -3.55 31.21
N TRP A 221 -6.31 -4.62 30.60
CA TRP A 221 -5.42 -4.50 29.45
C TRP A 221 -6.18 -4.23 28.15
N GLU A 222 -6.28 -2.95 27.79
CA GLU A 222 -7.06 -2.48 26.64
C GLU A 222 -6.67 -3.16 25.31
N ILE A 223 -5.36 -3.27 25.02
CA ILE A 223 -4.87 -3.88 23.79
C ILE A 223 -5.35 -5.33 23.66
N ALA A 224 -5.32 -6.10 24.76
CA ALA A 224 -5.82 -7.47 24.79
C ALA A 224 -7.35 -7.51 24.61
N ALA A 225 -8.09 -6.58 25.22
CA ALA A 225 -9.54 -6.49 25.05
C ALA A 225 -9.92 -6.16 23.60
N VAL A 226 -9.25 -5.21 22.95
CA VAL A 226 -9.44 -4.89 21.52
C VAL A 226 -9.20 -6.12 20.64
N HIS A 227 -8.16 -6.90 20.90
CA HIS A 227 -7.91 -8.11 20.13
C HIS A 227 -8.92 -9.22 20.41
N ASN A 228 -9.32 -9.42 21.67
CA ASN A 228 -10.36 -10.38 22.04
C ASN A 228 -11.69 -10.09 21.32
N GLY A 229 -12.13 -8.83 21.32
CA GLY A 229 -13.37 -8.46 20.64
C GLY A 229 -13.29 -8.66 19.11
N ARG A 230 -12.14 -8.43 18.47
CA ARG A 230 -11.93 -8.77 17.05
C ARG A 230 -11.99 -10.28 16.79
N ILE A 231 -11.43 -11.10 17.69
CA ILE A 231 -11.52 -12.56 17.60
C ILE A 231 -12.99 -13.01 17.71
N LEU A 232 -13.73 -12.45 18.68
CA LEU A 232 -15.16 -12.73 18.86
C LEU A 232 -16.00 -12.29 17.65
N GLN A 233 -15.68 -11.14 17.04
CA GLN A 233 -16.41 -10.59 15.91
C GLN A 233 -16.43 -11.53 14.70
N ARG A 234 -15.36 -12.33 14.52
CA ARG A 234 -15.29 -13.39 13.50
C ARG A 234 -16.37 -14.46 13.71
N ASN A 235 -16.68 -14.77 14.97
CA ASN A 235 -17.68 -15.78 15.32
C ASN A 235 -19.09 -15.18 15.31
N SER A 236 -19.26 -14.01 15.92
CA SER A 236 -20.51 -13.27 15.95
C SER A 236 -20.27 -11.80 16.29
N VAL A 237 -20.83 -10.90 15.50
CA VAL A 237 -20.84 -9.45 15.79
C VAL A 237 -21.49 -9.18 17.15
N GLU A 238 -22.53 -9.94 17.51
CA GLU A 238 -23.23 -9.77 18.79
C GLU A 238 -22.34 -10.14 19.98
N GLN A 239 -21.58 -11.24 19.90
CA GLN A 239 -20.68 -11.64 20.99
C GLN A 239 -19.59 -10.59 21.24
N ALA A 240 -19.05 -10.01 20.16
CA ALA A 240 -18.09 -8.93 20.30
C ALA A 240 -18.72 -7.65 20.83
N ARG A 241 -19.96 -7.33 20.42
CA ARG A 241 -20.72 -6.18 20.94
C ARG A 241 -20.97 -6.32 22.44
N GLU A 242 -21.45 -7.48 22.89
CA GLU A 242 -21.68 -7.78 24.31
C GLU A 242 -20.37 -7.71 25.10
N PHE A 243 -19.31 -8.34 24.61
CA PHE A 243 -18.00 -8.30 25.26
C PHE A 243 -17.50 -6.86 25.45
N TYR A 244 -17.52 -6.03 24.40
CA TYR A 244 -17.05 -4.66 24.51
C TYR A 244 -17.91 -3.81 25.44
N ARG A 245 -19.24 -3.96 25.38
CA ARG A 245 -20.15 -3.27 26.30
C ARG A 245 -19.82 -3.63 27.76
N ASP A 246 -19.80 -4.92 28.06
CA ASP A 246 -19.57 -5.43 29.41
C ASP A 246 -18.16 -5.07 29.92
N TYR A 247 -17.17 -4.97 29.02
CA TYR A 247 -15.83 -4.48 29.34
C TYR A 247 -15.86 -3.00 29.72
N LEU A 248 -16.51 -2.16 28.92
CA LEU A 248 -16.61 -0.72 29.15
C LEU A 248 -17.48 -0.36 30.36
N ASP A 249 -18.41 -1.23 30.76
CA ASP A 249 -19.15 -1.08 32.02
C ASP A 249 -18.23 -1.24 33.24
N LYS A 250 -17.21 -2.09 33.15
CA LYS A 250 -16.21 -2.32 34.21
C LYS A 250 -15.05 -1.33 34.14
N TYR A 251 -14.59 -1.02 32.94
CA TYR A 251 -13.45 -0.15 32.66
C TYR A 251 -13.88 1.02 31.76
N PRO A 252 -14.67 1.98 32.30
CA PRO A 252 -15.25 3.04 31.48
C PRO A 252 -14.22 4.00 30.88
N ALA A 253 -13.02 4.09 31.46
CA ALA A 253 -11.94 4.95 30.96
C ALA A 253 -11.16 4.34 29.77
N SER A 254 -11.48 3.12 29.34
CA SER A 254 -10.74 2.42 28.28
C SER A 254 -11.05 2.95 26.88
N ASN A 255 -10.35 4.01 26.51
CA ASN A 255 -10.54 4.74 25.25
C ASN A 255 -10.24 3.88 24.02
N GLU A 256 -9.20 3.03 24.04
CA GLU A 256 -8.86 2.19 22.89
C GLU A 256 -9.96 1.15 22.63
N VAL A 257 -10.49 0.57 23.72
CA VAL A 257 -11.62 -0.36 23.65
C VAL A 257 -12.87 0.36 23.15
N ARG A 258 -13.12 1.59 23.60
CA ARG A 258 -14.26 2.39 23.13
C ARG A 258 -14.17 2.74 21.65
N VAL A 259 -12.98 3.08 21.15
CA VAL A 259 -12.74 3.28 19.71
C VAL A 259 -13.01 1.99 18.93
N ALA A 260 -12.53 0.84 19.41
CA ALA A 260 -12.78 -0.46 18.77
C ALA A 260 -14.27 -0.84 18.77
N TYR A 261 -14.96 -0.61 19.89
CA TYR A 261 -16.40 -0.81 20.01
C TYR A 261 -17.18 0.08 19.05
N THR A 262 -16.81 1.36 18.95
CA THR A 262 -17.43 2.32 18.02
C THR A 262 -17.31 1.85 16.57
N ARG A 263 -16.12 1.40 16.14
CA ARG A 263 -15.95 0.84 14.78
C ARG A 263 -16.82 -0.39 14.54
N LEU A 264 -16.97 -1.25 15.53
CA LEU A 264 -17.86 -2.41 15.44
C LEU A 264 -19.30 -1.97 15.24
N LEU A 265 -19.78 -0.96 15.99
CA LEU A 265 -21.13 -0.41 15.86
C LEU A 265 -21.36 0.24 14.49
N ILE A 266 -20.38 1.00 13.97
CA ILE A 266 -20.44 1.57 12.61
C ILE A 266 -20.61 0.46 11.57
N GLY A 267 -19.77 -0.58 11.62
CA GLY A 267 -19.84 -1.71 10.70
C GLY A 267 -21.13 -2.53 10.82
N ALA A 268 -21.74 -2.56 12.01
CA ALA A 268 -23.04 -3.20 12.25
C ALA A 268 -24.24 -2.34 11.83
N GLY A 269 -24.03 -1.04 11.54
CA GLY A 269 -25.07 -0.09 11.17
C GLY A 269 -25.77 0.58 12.36
N ASP A 270 -25.26 0.44 13.58
CA ASP A 270 -25.83 1.03 14.80
C ASP A 270 -25.37 2.49 14.99
N ALA A 271 -25.78 3.36 14.08
CA ALA A 271 -25.29 4.74 14.01
C ALA A 271 -25.51 5.53 15.32
N ASP A 272 -26.65 5.37 15.97
CA ASP A 272 -26.97 6.13 17.20
C ASP A 272 -26.08 5.75 18.37
N LEU A 273 -25.81 4.44 18.53
CA LEU A 273 -24.89 3.95 19.55
C LEU A 273 -23.47 4.39 19.26
N ALA A 274 -23.03 4.33 18.00
CA ALA A 274 -21.72 4.79 17.59
C ALA A 274 -21.51 6.29 17.89
N ARG A 275 -22.49 7.15 17.54
CA ARG A 275 -22.45 8.58 17.87
C ARG A 275 -22.34 8.83 19.38
N ALA A 276 -23.08 8.09 20.19
CA ALA A 276 -23.00 8.21 21.65
C ALA A 276 -21.58 7.89 22.17
N GLN A 277 -20.90 6.90 21.59
CA GLN A 277 -19.50 6.59 21.96
C GLN A 277 -18.53 7.68 21.51
N ILE A 278 -18.69 8.23 20.30
CA ILE A 278 -17.87 9.35 19.80
C ILE A 278 -18.03 10.57 20.71
N GLN A 279 -19.27 10.94 21.04
CA GLN A 279 -19.54 12.07 21.94
C GLN A 279 -18.90 11.84 23.31
N TRP A 280 -19.00 10.63 23.86
CA TRP A 280 -18.33 10.29 25.11
C TRP A 280 -16.81 10.49 25.03
N LEU A 281 -16.17 10.02 23.94
CA LEU A 281 -14.73 10.17 23.74
C LEU A 281 -14.33 11.66 23.76
N MET A 282 -15.10 12.51 23.09
CA MET A 282 -14.87 13.96 23.02
C MET A 282 -15.10 14.67 24.36
N ASP A 283 -16.15 14.30 25.09
CA ASP A 283 -16.53 14.94 26.36
C ASP A 283 -15.60 14.55 27.52
N LYS A 284 -15.12 13.31 27.53
CA LYS A 284 -14.27 12.80 28.62
C LYS A 284 -12.78 13.02 28.39
N ASN A 285 -12.38 13.31 27.15
CA ASN A 285 -10.99 13.57 26.80
C ASN A 285 -10.84 14.90 26.05
N PRO A 286 -11.32 16.04 26.60
CA PRO A 286 -11.42 17.29 25.87
C PRO A 286 -10.07 17.88 25.45
N GLU A 287 -8.98 17.54 26.14
CA GLU A 287 -7.63 18.06 25.89
C GLU A 287 -6.70 17.01 25.24
N ASP A 288 -7.22 15.82 24.90
CA ASP A 288 -6.43 14.76 24.29
C ASP A 288 -6.48 14.85 22.76
N ALA A 289 -5.35 15.21 22.15
CA ALA A 289 -5.23 15.37 20.70
C ALA A 289 -5.42 14.04 19.94
N GLU A 290 -4.94 12.93 20.49
CA GLU A 290 -5.01 11.59 19.86
C GLU A 290 -6.45 11.09 19.86
N ILE A 291 -7.13 11.20 21.00
CA ILE A 291 -8.54 10.79 21.11
C ILE A 291 -9.46 11.70 20.30
N THR A 292 -9.18 13.00 20.28
CA THR A 292 -9.92 13.95 19.43
C THR A 292 -9.76 13.60 17.95
N LEU A 293 -8.56 13.25 17.50
CA LEU A 293 -8.35 12.79 16.12
C LEU A 293 -9.09 11.48 15.85
N ALA A 294 -9.02 10.50 16.76
CA ALA A 294 -9.70 9.23 16.63
C ALA A 294 -11.22 9.41 16.49
N ALA A 295 -11.82 10.29 17.30
CA ALA A 295 -13.23 10.67 17.20
C ALA A 295 -13.58 11.25 15.82
N GLY A 296 -12.73 12.15 15.28
CA GLY A 296 -12.91 12.70 13.95
C GLY A 296 -12.84 11.65 12.84
N LEU A 297 -11.89 10.70 12.93
CA LEU A 297 -11.77 9.59 11.97
C LEU A 297 -12.99 8.68 11.99
N LEU A 298 -13.52 8.36 13.19
CA LEU A 298 -14.74 7.58 13.35
C LEU A 298 -15.95 8.31 12.76
N ALA A 299 -16.06 9.63 12.98
CA ALA A 299 -17.10 10.45 12.38
C ALA A 299 -17.03 10.45 10.84
N THR A 300 -15.81 10.45 10.26
CA THR A 300 -15.62 10.34 8.80
C THR A 300 -16.17 9.03 8.26
N GLU A 301 -15.90 7.90 8.94
CA GLU A 301 -16.42 6.58 8.56
C GLU A 301 -17.97 6.56 8.57
N MET A 302 -18.59 7.39 9.42
CA MET A 302 -20.04 7.57 9.50
C MET A 302 -20.62 8.58 8.50
N GLY A 303 -19.77 9.34 7.80
CA GLY A 303 -20.18 10.47 6.95
C GLY A 303 -20.65 11.71 7.73
N ASP A 304 -20.30 11.81 9.02
CA ASP A 304 -20.61 12.96 9.87
C ASP A 304 -19.51 14.03 9.76
N PHE A 305 -19.51 14.73 8.62
CA PHE A 305 -18.44 15.64 8.26
C PHE A 305 -18.33 16.88 9.15
N ASP A 306 -19.41 17.29 9.82
CA ASP A 306 -19.40 18.42 10.75
C ASP A 306 -18.60 18.07 12.03
N VAL A 307 -18.85 16.88 12.59
CA VAL A 307 -18.07 16.36 13.72
C VAL A 307 -16.63 16.10 13.30
N THR A 308 -16.40 15.56 12.10
CA THR A 308 -15.05 15.34 11.58
C THR A 308 -14.26 16.64 11.50
N GLU A 309 -14.79 17.67 10.85
CA GLU A 309 -14.12 18.95 10.67
C GLU A 309 -13.78 19.59 12.02
N THR A 310 -14.74 19.60 12.94
CA THR A 310 -14.56 20.14 14.29
C THR A 310 -13.46 19.40 15.05
N SER A 311 -13.49 18.06 15.01
CA SER A 311 -12.51 17.21 15.69
C SER A 311 -11.12 17.37 15.11
N PHE A 312 -10.97 17.40 13.78
CA PHE A 312 -9.66 17.60 13.13
C PHE A 312 -9.05 18.96 13.45
N LYS A 313 -9.84 20.04 13.38
CA LYS A 313 -9.37 21.38 13.76
C LYS A 313 -8.96 21.43 15.24
N LYS A 314 -9.73 20.79 16.12
CA LYS A 314 -9.41 20.71 17.55
C LYS A 314 -8.13 19.90 17.79
N ALA A 315 -7.96 18.75 17.15
CA ALA A 315 -6.74 17.93 17.27
C ALA A 315 -5.48 18.70 16.83
N LEU A 316 -5.58 19.49 15.74
CA LEU A 316 -4.50 20.40 15.32
C LEU A 316 -4.21 21.47 16.37
N ALA A 317 -5.24 22.09 16.94
CA ALA A 317 -5.10 23.10 17.98
C ALA A 317 -4.47 22.55 19.27
N LEU A 318 -4.76 21.29 19.61
CA LEU A 318 -4.16 20.56 20.74
C LEU A 318 -2.72 20.07 20.46
N GLY A 319 -2.18 20.31 19.26
CA GLY A 319 -0.80 19.99 18.93
C GLY A 319 -0.55 18.54 18.47
N TYR A 320 -1.53 17.90 17.83
CA TYR A 320 -1.33 16.58 17.22
C TYR A 320 -0.11 16.57 16.26
N LYS A 321 0.75 15.55 16.36
CA LYS A 321 2.07 15.55 15.72
C LYS A 321 2.03 15.44 14.19
N ASP A 322 1.23 14.54 13.63
CA ASP A 322 1.14 14.34 12.16
C ASP A 322 0.09 15.28 11.55
N THR A 323 0.38 16.59 11.61
CA THR A 323 -0.51 17.64 11.06
C THR A 323 -0.76 17.48 9.56
N ASN A 324 0.23 16.99 8.80
CA ASN A 324 0.12 16.73 7.36
C ASN A 324 -0.98 15.68 7.06
N ALA A 325 -1.13 14.64 7.87
CA ALA A 325 -2.25 13.70 7.75
C ALA A 325 -3.60 14.39 7.92
N VAL A 326 -3.71 15.21 8.97
CA VAL A 326 -4.97 15.85 9.32
C VAL A 326 -5.38 16.84 8.24
N TYR A 327 -4.46 17.68 7.75
CA TYR A 327 -4.74 18.58 6.64
C TYR A 327 -5.13 17.84 5.36
N PHE A 328 -4.44 16.74 5.02
CA PHE A 328 -4.80 15.95 3.85
C PHE A 328 -6.23 15.41 3.93
N HIS A 329 -6.61 14.81 5.07
CA HIS A 329 -7.98 14.29 5.25
C HIS A 329 -9.02 15.40 5.31
N LEU A 330 -8.72 16.51 5.97
CA LEU A 330 -9.61 17.67 6.04
C LEU A 330 -9.89 18.26 4.65
N ALA A 331 -8.87 18.33 3.78
CA ALA A 331 -9.02 18.78 2.41
C ALA A 331 -9.90 17.83 1.57
N GLN A 332 -9.77 16.51 1.76
CA GLN A 332 -10.65 15.53 1.11
C GLN A 332 -12.12 15.71 1.50
N ILE A 333 -12.39 15.96 2.79
CA ILE A 333 -13.74 16.23 3.28
C ILE A 333 -14.30 17.51 2.66
N TYR A 334 -13.48 18.56 2.51
CA TYR A 334 -13.90 19.77 1.82
C TYR A 334 -14.22 19.52 0.35
N GLU A 335 -13.49 18.64 -0.35
CA GLU A 335 -13.90 18.23 -1.71
C GLU A 335 -15.22 17.46 -1.72
N GLU A 336 -15.40 16.48 -0.82
CA GLU A 336 -16.62 15.67 -0.73
C GLU A 336 -17.86 16.51 -0.39
N THR A 337 -17.68 17.56 0.40
CA THR A 337 -18.74 18.50 0.79
C THR A 337 -18.86 19.70 -0.17
N ASN A 338 -18.21 19.64 -1.34
CA ASN A 338 -18.26 20.65 -2.40
C ASN A 338 -17.83 22.06 -1.95
N ARG A 339 -16.75 22.14 -1.16
CA ARG A 339 -16.10 23.36 -0.65
C ARG A 339 -14.68 23.49 -1.22
N PRO A 340 -14.52 23.70 -2.55
CA PRO A 340 -13.23 23.61 -3.22
C PRO A 340 -12.21 24.66 -2.76
N ASP A 341 -12.64 25.86 -2.38
CA ASP A 341 -11.72 26.90 -1.89
C ASP A 341 -11.03 26.49 -0.59
N LEU A 342 -11.80 25.97 0.37
CA LEU A 342 -11.26 25.43 1.63
C LEU A 342 -10.39 24.20 1.38
N ALA A 343 -10.78 23.32 0.44
CA ALA A 343 -9.97 22.17 0.07
C ALA A 343 -8.59 22.61 -0.46
N MET A 344 -8.56 23.59 -1.36
CA MET A 344 -7.32 24.13 -1.93
C MET A 344 -6.40 24.71 -0.86
N GLU A 345 -6.92 25.61 0.00
CA GLU A 345 -6.17 26.19 1.11
C GLU A 345 -5.61 25.11 2.04
N THR A 346 -6.40 24.08 2.32
CA THR A 346 -6.02 23.01 3.24
C THR A 346 -4.99 22.06 2.63
N TYR A 347 -5.07 21.72 1.34
CA TYR A 347 -4.02 20.94 0.67
C TYR A 347 -2.67 21.66 0.67
N GLN A 348 -2.68 22.99 0.54
CA GLN A 348 -1.46 23.78 0.64
C GLN A 348 -0.82 23.70 2.03
N MET A 349 -1.57 23.40 3.08
CA MET A 349 -1.05 23.23 4.44
C MET A 349 -0.27 21.92 4.63
N VAL A 350 -0.42 20.96 3.72
CA VAL A 350 0.44 19.76 3.68
C VAL A 350 1.81 20.17 3.15
N LYS A 351 2.84 20.16 4.00
CA LYS A 351 4.19 20.67 3.68
C LYS A 351 5.25 19.60 3.47
N SER A 352 5.02 18.37 3.95
CA SER A 352 6.03 17.31 3.90
C SER A 352 5.44 15.91 4.05
N GLY A 353 6.31 14.89 3.95
CA GLY A 353 5.93 13.48 4.11
C GLY A 353 5.28 12.87 2.86
N GLY A 354 4.87 11.61 2.97
CA GLY A 354 4.31 10.85 1.84
C GLY A 354 3.00 11.41 1.26
N ARG A 355 2.31 12.30 1.99
CA ARG A 355 1.06 12.95 1.55
C ARG A 355 1.29 14.28 0.83
N TYR A 356 2.50 14.84 0.86
CA TYR A 356 2.81 16.11 0.22
C TYR A 356 2.53 16.08 -1.29
N LEU A 357 3.15 15.15 -2.01
CA LEU A 357 3.00 15.08 -3.46
C LEU A 357 1.52 14.83 -3.87
N PRO A 358 0.79 13.87 -3.28
CA PRO A 358 -0.65 13.73 -3.53
C PRO A 358 -1.46 15.00 -3.24
N ALA A 359 -1.18 15.71 -2.13
CA ALA A 359 -1.88 16.94 -1.78
C ALA A 359 -1.68 18.04 -2.83
N GLN A 360 -0.44 18.24 -3.27
CA GLN A 360 -0.10 19.25 -4.27
C GLN A 360 -0.67 18.92 -5.66
N ILE A 361 -0.77 17.63 -6.02
CA ILE A 361 -1.47 17.20 -7.23
C ILE A 361 -2.96 17.55 -7.15
N ARG A 362 -3.63 17.24 -6.02
CA ARG A 362 -5.05 17.59 -5.82
C ARG A 362 -5.29 19.10 -5.83
N TYR A 363 -4.38 19.88 -5.25
CA TYR A 363 -4.41 21.33 -5.34
C TYR A 363 -4.34 21.82 -6.81
N ALA A 364 -3.44 21.26 -7.63
CA ALA A 364 -3.35 21.58 -9.05
C ALA A 364 -4.61 21.19 -9.84
N ASP A 365 -5.20 20.03 -9.54
CA ASP A 365 -6.46 19.60 -10.16
C ASP A 365 -7.60 20.61 -9.88
N LEU A 366 -7.72 21.07 -8.63
CA LEU A 366 -8.72 22.06 -8.23
C LEU A 366 -8.46 23.43 -8.86
N LEU A 367 -7.19 23.86 -8.97
CA LEU A 367 -6.82 25.07 -9.72
C LEU A 367 -7.30 24.99 -11.17
N ALA A 368 -7.05 23.87 -11.85
CA ALA A 368 -7.46 23.66 -13.23
C ALA A 368 -8.98 23.69 -13.39
N LEU A 369 -9.72 23.07 -12.46
CA LEU A 369 -11.19 23.11 -12.42
C LEU A 369 -11.76 24.52 -12.28
N LYS A 370 -11.06 25.42 -11.59
CA LYS A 370 -11.42 26.85 -11.49
C LYS A 370 -11.02 27.67 -12.72
N GLY A 371 -10.49 27.05 -13.77
CA GLY A 371 -10.08 27.71 -15.00
C GLY A 371 -8.61 28.19 -15.00
N HIS A 372 -7.86 27.96 -13.92
CA HIS A 372 -6.45 28.37 -13.80
C HIS A 372 -5.51 27.30 -14.35
N LEU A 373 -5.73 26.88 -15.61
CA LEU A 373 -5.01 25.76 -16.22
C LEU A 373 -3.49 25.97 -16.24
N GLN A 374 -3.01 27.16 -16.64
CA GLN A 374 -1.57 27.41 -16.70
C GLN A 374 -0.93 27.39 -15.31
N GLU A 375 -1.58 27.97 -14.31
CA GLU A 375 -1.07 27.99 -12.93
C GLU A 375 -0.97 26.57 -12.36
N ALA A 376 -1.97 25.72 -12.63
CA ALA A 376 -1.96 24.31 -12.24
C ALA A 376 -0.75 23.56 -12.84
N ARG A 377 -0.49 23.76 -14.14
CA ARG A 377 0.64 23.13 -14.84
C ARG A 377 1.98 23.62 -14.32
N GLU A 378 2.13 24.93 -14.12
CA GLU A 378 3.34 25.51 -13.54
C GLU A 378 3.59 25.00 -12.13
N HIS A 379 2.53 24.81 -11.34
CA HIS A 379 2.62 24.23 -10.01
C HIS A 379 3.20 22.81 -10.06
N LEU A 380 2.61 21.92 -10.89
CA LEU A 380 3.08 20.54 -11.03
C LEU A 380 4.54 20.45 -11.48
N LYS A 381 4.96 21.28 -12.44
CA LYS A 381 6.34 21.30 -12.96
C LYS A 381 7.38 21.73 -11.92
N LYS A 382 6.98 22.51 -10.91
CA LYS A 382 7.88 22.97 -9.82
C LYS A 382 8.02 21.95 -8.69
N LEU A 383 7.17 20.91 -8.64
CA LEU A 383 7.21 19.92 -7.58
C LEU A 383 8.45 19.00 -7.75
N PRO A 384 9.19 18.73 -6.66
CA PRO A 384 10.32 17.83 -6.72
C PRO A 384 9.84 16.38 -6.89
N ALA A 385 10.52 15.61 -7.74
CA ALA A 385 10.36 14.17 -7.84
C ALA A 385 11.60 13.48 -7.26
N ALA A 386 11.41 12.60 -6.27
CA ALA A 386 12.51 11.89 -5.62
C ALA A 386 13.00 10.67 -6.42
N ASN A 387 12.16 10.15 -7.32
CA ASN A 387 12.44 8.97 -8.14
C ASN A 387 11.59 8.99 -9.41
N ASP A 388 11.86 8.06 -10.33
CA ASP A 388 11.18 7.92 -11.61
C ASP A 388 9.67 7.71 -11.47
N GLN A 389 9.23 6.99 -10.42
CA GLN A 389 7.81 6.78 -10.16
C GLN A 389 7.08 8.09 -9.83
N GLN A 390 7.67 8.94 -8.98
CA GLN A 390 7.10 10.25 -8.66
C GLN A 390 7.14 11.19 -9.87
N ALA A 391 8.22 11.14 -10.66
CA ALA A 391 8.33 11.92 -11.89
C ALA A 391 7.24 11.53 -12.90
N ALA A 392 7.02 10.24 -13.12
CA ALA A 392 5.94 9.74 -13.97
C ALA A 392 4.56 10.13 -13.43
N HIS A 393 4.34 10.05 -12.12
CA HIS A 393 3.07 10.43 -11.50
C HIS A 393 2.74 11.91 -11.72
N LEU A 394 3.72 12.81 -11.62
CA LEU A 394 3.55 14.24 -11.93
C LEU A 394 3.20 14.48 -13.41
N ILE A 395 3.85 13.77 -14.32
CA ILE A 395 3.56 13.85 -15.76
C ILE A 395 2.14 13.37 -16.05
N LEU A 396 1.72 12.24 -15.47
CA LEU A 396 0.38 11.68 -15.62
C LEU A 396 -0.70 12.60 -15.03
N ALA A 397 -0.42 13.23 -13.89
CA ALA A 397 -1.31 14.23 -13.30
C ALA A 397 -1.50 15.44 -14.23
N GLU A 398 -0.41 16.00 -14.77
CA GLU A 398 -0.49 17.12 -15.73
C GLU A 398 -1.23 16.70 -17.03
N ALA A 399 -0.98 15.49 -17.53
CA ALA A 399 -1.68 14.94 -18.68
C ALA A 399 -3.18 14.79 -18.43
N GLN A 400 -3.58 14.36 -17.23
CA GLN A 400 -4.99 14.23 -16.85
C GLN A 400 -5.69 15.59 -16.78
N ILE A 401 -5.02 16.62 -16.28
CA ILE A 401 -5.52 18.00 -16.29
C ILE A 401 -5.76 18.47 -17.73
N LEU A 402 -4.79 18.27 -18.63
CA LEU A 402 -4.88 18.67 -20.04
C LEU A 402 -5.95 17.90 -20.84
N ARG A 403 -6.24 16.65 -20.48
CA ARG A 403 -7.30 15.87 -21.14
C ARG A 403 -8.68 16.51 -20.96
N ARG A 404 -8.95 17.14 -19.80
CA ARG A 404 -10.25 17.79 -19.53
C ARG A 404 -10.52 18.97 -20.47
N THR A 405 -9.48 19.59 -21.02
CA THR A 405 -9.60 20.69 -21.98
C THR A 405 -9.55 20.22 -23.43
N LYS A 406 -9.65 18.90 -23.68
CA LYS A 406 -9.56 18.26 -25.00
C LYS A 406 -8.28 18.63 -25.78
N ALA A 407 -7.22 19.01 -25.07
CA ALA A 407 -5.94 19.41 -25.65
C ALA A 407 -5.07 18.20 -26.03
N HIS A 408 -5.55 17.34 -26.94
CA HIS A 408 -4.89 16.07 -27.30
C HIS A 408 -3.43 16.24 -27.75
N GLN A 409 -3.13 17.33 -28.48
CA GLN A 409 -1.78 17.63 -28.93
C GLN A 409 -0.85 17.99 -27.76
N GLU A 410 -1.31 18.79 -26.80
CA GLU A 410 -0.51 19.12 -25.61
C GLU A 410 -0.28 17.91 -24.70
N VAL A 411 -1.29 17.03 -24.56
CA VAL A 411 -1.15 15.75 -23.84
C VAL A 411 -0.08 14.89 -24.50
N TYR A 412 -0.12 14.74 -25.82
CA TYR A 412 0.89 13.99 -26.56
C TYR A 412 2.28 14.57 -26.37
N ASP A 413 2.47 15.89 -26.53
CA ASP A 413 3.78 16.53 -26.43
C ASP A 413 4.36 16.41 -25.01
N LEU A 414 3.53 16.56 -23.98
CA LEU A 414 3.92 16.36 -22.59
C LEU A 414 4.42 14.93 -22.34
N LEU A 415 3.68 13.92 -22.82
CA LEU A 415 4.02 12.52 -22.63
C LEU A 415 5.24 12.12 -23.47
N ASP A 416 5.42 12.71 -24.66
CA ASP A 416 6.60 12.54 -25.50
C ASP A 416 7.87 13.03 -24.79
N GLU A 417 7.83 14.24 -24.22
CA GLU A 417 8.92 14.77 -23.39
C GLU A 417 9.17 13.92 -22.14
N GLY A 418 8.11 13.40 -21.52
CA GLY A 418 8.21 12.48 -20.39
C GLY A 418 8.96 11.20 -20.75
N LEU A 419 8.62 10.58 -21.89
CA LEU A 419 9.25 9.35 -22.38
C LEU A 419 10.69 9.57 -22.89
N LYS A 420 11.12 10.79 -23.20
CA LYS A 420 12.55 11.08 -23.43
C LYS A 420 13.38 10.86 -22.16
N LYS A 421 12.80 11.11 -20.98
CA LYS A 421 13.45 10.92 -19.67
C LYS A 421 13.20 9.52 -19.11
N LEU A 422 12.00 8.98 -19.33
CA LEU A 422 11.53 7.72 -18.78
C LEU A 422 11.09 6.75 -19.90
N PRO A 423 12.01 6.29 -20.77
CA PRO A 423 11.66 5.66 -22.05
C PRO A 423 10.87 4.36 -21.94
N ASP A 424 11.01 3.64 -20.84
CA ASP A 424 10.41 2.31 -20.62
C ASP A 424 9.30 2.34 -19.56
N TYR A 425 8.80 3.52 -19.19
CA TYR A 425 7.77 3.63 -18.14
C TYR A 425 6.39 3.21 -18.67
N PRO A 426 5.79 2.12 -18.16
CA PRO A 426 4.61 1.49 -18.78
C PRO A 426 3.40 2.43 -18.95
N GLU A 427 3.07 3.18 -17.90
CA GLU A 427 1.92 4.06 -17.84
C GLU A 427 2.06 5.24 -18.81
N LEU A 428 3.28 5.77 -18.98
CA LEU A 428 3.54 6.84 -19.95
C LEU A 428 3.45 6.34 -21.39
N LEU A 429 3.95 5.13 -21.67
CA LEU A 429 3.79 4.49 -22.99
C LEU A 429 2.32 4.29 -23.34
N TYR A 430 1.54 3.78 -22.39
CA TYR A 430 0.10 3.59 -22.57
C TYR A 430 -0.61 4.91 -22.86
N ASP A 431 -0.39 5.91 -22.01
CA ASP A 431 -1.06 7.20 -22.12
C ASP A 431 -0.66 7.97 -23.38
N ARG A 432 0.61 7.88 -23.82
CA ARG A 432 1.05 8.50 -25.09
C ARG A 432 0.42 7.79 -26.27
N ALA A 433 0.30 6.46 -26.23
CA ALA A 433 -0.36 5.71 -27.29
C ALA A 433 -1.81 6.14 -27.47
N LEU A 434 -2.56 6.31 -26.37
CA LEU A 434 -3.94 6.80 -26.42
C LEU A 434 -4.03 8.23 -26.98
N ALA A 435 -3.13 9.13 -26.57
CA ALA A 435 -3.07 10.47 -27.14
C ALA A 435 -2.69 10.46 -28.63
N ALA A 436 -1.78 9.57 -29.03
CA ALA A 436 -1.39 9.37 -30.41
C ALA A 436 -2.55 8.86 -31.28
N ASP A 437 -3.42 7.99 -30.76
CA ASP A 437 -4.63 7.52 -31.44
C ASP A 437 -5.55 8.69 -31.81
N LYS A 438 -5.86 9.55 -30.83
CA LYS A 438 -6.70 10.75 -31.02
C LYS A 438 -6.13 11.74 -32.03
N LEU A 439 -4.81 11.71 -32.25
CA LEU A 439 -4.11 12.55 -33.23
C LEU A 439 -3.84 11.85 -34.57
N GLY A 440 -4.27 10.60 -34.74
CA GLY A 440 -3.99 9.79 -35.93
C GLY A 440 -2.51 9.37 -36.09
N LYS A 441 -1.70 9.49 -35.04
CA LYS A 441 -0.27 9.11 -35.02
C LYS A 441 -0.10 7.59 -34.81
N PHE A 442 -0.75 6.79 -35.64
CA PHE A 442 -0.89 5.33 -35.45
C PHE A 442 0.43 4.56 -35.38
N LYS A 443 1.49 5.03 -36.06
CA LYS A 443 2.83 4.40 -35.97
C LYS A 443 3.42 4.51 -34.56
N ILE A 444 3.17 5.63 -33.88
CA ILE A 444 3.63 5.85 -32.50
C ILE A 444 2.81 5.00 -31.52
N LEU A 445 1.47 4.99 -31.69
CA LEU A 445 0.60 4.10 -30.92
C LEU A 445 1.06 2.64 -31.00
N GLU A 446 1.31 2.14 -32.21
CA GLU A 446 1.71 0.75 -32.40
C GLU A 446 3.08 0.47 -31.78
N GLN A 447 4.04 1.38 -31.95
CA GLN A 447 5.36 1.27 -31.33
C GLN A 447 5.26 1.19 -29.80
N ASP A 448 4.51 2.10 -29.19
CA ASP A 448 4.39 2.21 -27.74
C ASP A 448 3.67 1.02 -27.13
N LEU A 449 2.55 0.60 -27.72
CA LEU A 449 1.79 -0.55 -27.20
C LEU A 449 2.55 -1.86 -27.38
N ARG A 450 3.26 -2.07 -28.50
CA ARG A 450 4.12 -3.25 -28.67
C ARG A 450 5.27 -3.25 -27.65
N LYS A 451 5.86 -2.08 -27.38
CA LYS A 451 6.90 -1.94 -26.36
C LYS A 451 6.35 -2.23 -24.96
N LEU A 452 5.20 -1.67 -24.63
CA LEU A 452 4.49 -1.92 -23.37
C LEU A 452 4.17 -3.40 -23.18
N ILE A 453 3.63 -4.07 -24.19
CA ILE A 453 3.35 -5.52 -24.18
C ILE A 453 4.62 -6.33 -23.90
N LYS A 454 5.77 -5.92 -24.47
CA LYS A 454 7.05 -6.59 -24.20
C LYS A 454 7.52 -6.40 -22.74
N LEU A 455 7.29 -5.22 -22.16
CA LEU A 455 7.67 -4.90 -20.78
C LEU A 455 6.70 -5.50 -19.75
N LYS A 456 5.41 -5.56 -20.08
CA LYS A 456 4.30 -6.04 -19.25
C LYS A 456 3.40 -7.00 -20.04
N PRO A 457 3.81 -8.27 -20.23
CA PRO A 457 3.05 -9.27 -20.98
C PRO A 457 1.69 -9.65 -20.35
N ASP A 458 1.43 -9.21 -19.13
CA ASP A 458 0.20 -9.39 -18.36
C ASP A 458 -0.75 -8.17 -18.42
N ASN A 459 -0.38 -7.11 -19.15
CA ASN A 459 -1.21 -5.91 -19.28
C ASN A 459 -2.32 -6.10 -20.33
N ALA A 460 -3.51 -6.54 -19.89
CA ALA A 460 -4.67 -6.74 -20.75
C ALA A 460 -5.06 -5.50 -21.57
N HIS A 461 -5.01 -4.32 -20.96
CA HIS A 461 -5.41 -3.06 -21.62
C HIS A 461 -4.49 -2.66 -22.78
N ALA A 462 -3.19 -2.99 -22.70
CA ALA A 462 -2.26 -2.73 -23.79
C ALA A 462 -2.57 -3.57 -25.04
N TYR A 463 -2.85 -4.86 -24.84
CA TYR A 463 -3.32 -5.76 -25.90
C TYR A 463 -4.66 -5.27 -26.48
N ASN A 464 -5.60 -4.88 -25.60
CA ASN A 464 -6.90 -4.39 -26.02
C ASN A 464 -6.79 -3.12 -26.87
N ALA A 465 -6.07 -2.10 -26.40
CA ALA A 465 -5.92 -0.83 -27.10
C ALA A 465 -5.29 -1.00 -28.49
N LEU A 466 -4.28 -1.87 -28.63
CA LEU A 466 -3.63 -2.12 -29.92
C LEU A 466 -4.57 -2.85 -30.88
N GLY A 467 -5.23 -3.91 -30.40
CA GLY A 467 -6.18 -4.66 -31.20
C GLY A 467 -7.40 -3.81 -31.60
N TYR A 468 -7.92 -3.01 -30.68
CA TYR A 468 -9.05 -2.11 -30.94
C TYR A 468 -8.68 -1.05 -31.98
N SER A 469 -7.50 -0.40 -31.89
CA SER A 469 -7.07 0.59 -32.90
C SER A 469 -6.91 -0.02 -34.31
N PHE A 470 -6.50 -1.30 -34.40
CA PHE A 470 -6.48 -2.03 -35.67
C PHE A 470 -7.89 -2.32 -36.19
N ALA A 471 -8.77 -2.80 -35.32
CA ALA A 471 -10.17 -3.07 -35.62
C ALA A 471 -10.88 -1.82 -36.12
N GLU A 472 -10.74 -0.70 -35.41
CA GLU A 472 -11.39 0.57 -35.68
C GLU A 472 -10.99 1.13 -37.06
N ARG A 473 -9.74 0.91 -37.48
CA ARG A 473 -9.27 1.30 -38.80
C ARG A 473 -9.51 0.25 -39.88
N GLY A 474 -10.01 -0.94 -39.52
CA GLY A 474 -10.23 -2.05 -40.46
C GLY A 474 -8.93 -2.65 -41.00
N THR A 475 -7.83 -2.51 -40.26
CA THR A 475 -6.50 -2.99 -40.65
C THR A 475 -6.05 -4.13 -39.75
N HIS A 476 -5.17 -5.02 -40.24
CA HIS A 476 -4.60 -6.12 -39.44
C HIS A 476 -5.63 -6.94 -38.63
N LEU A 477 -6.87 -7.10 -39.12
CA LEU A 477 -7.96 -7.74 -38.38
C LEU A 477 -7.63 -9.13 -37.79
N PRO A 478 -6.89 -10.02 -38.49
CA PRO A 478 -6.45 -11.29 -37.89
C PRO A 478 -5.53 -11.11 -36.69
N GLU A 479 -4.69 -10.08 -36.68
CA GLU A 479 -3.84 -9.74 -35.54
C GLU A 479 -4.65 -9.07 -34.43
N ALA A 480 -5.55 -8.14 -34.77
CA ALA A 480 -6.47 -7.51 -33.82
C ALA A 480 -7.24 -8.55 -32.99
N LEU A 481 -7.76 -9.60 -33.66
CA LEU A 481 -8.44 -10.70 -32.99
C LEU A 481 -7.53 -11.46 -32.03
N LYS A 482 -6.26 -11.71 -32.39
CA LYS A 482 -5.30 -12.38 -31.50
C LYS A 482 -4.98 -11.53 -30.29
N LEU A 483 -4.75 -10.23 -30.48
CA LEU A 483 -4.44 -9.29 -29.42
C LEU A 483 -5.61 -9.19 -28.43
N ILE A 484 -6.82 -8.95 -28.91
CA ILE A 484 -7.98 -8.79 -28.01
C ILE A 484 -8.35 -10.11 -27.34
N ARG A 485 -8.22 -11.27 -28.01
CA ARG A 485 -8.37 -12.57 -27.31
C ARG A 485 -7.38 -12.72 -26.17
N LYS A 486 -6.13 -12.28 -26.35
CA LYS A 486 -5.16 -12.28 -25.26
C LYS A 486 -5.57 -11.35 -24.12
N ALA A 487 -6.14 -10.19 -24.43
CA ALA A 487 -6.69 -9.28 -23.43
C ALA A 487 -7.83 -9.92 -22.61
N VAL A 488 -8.74 -10.64 -23.27
CA VAL A 488 -9.84 -11.38 -22.61
C VAL A 488 -9.31 -12.51 -21.73
N GLU A 489 -8.28 -13.25 -22.17
CA GLU A 489 -7.64 -14.28 -21.33
C GLU A 489 -7.06 -13.69 -20.04
N LEU A 490 -6.50 -12.47 -20.12
CA LEU A 490 -5.89 -11.78 -18.98
C LEU A 490 -6.93 -11.11 -18.07
N SER A 491 -8.04 -10.62 -18.63
CA SER A 491 -9.11 -9.93 -17.91
C SER A 491 -10.49 -10.35 -18.45
N PRO A 492 -10.99 -11.53 -18.07
CA PRO A 492 -12.19 -12.13 -18.67
C PRO A 492 -13.48 -11.43 -18.29
N ASP A 493 -13.51 -10.66 -17.21
CA ASP A 493 -14.72 -10.00 -16.68
C ASP A 493 -14.79 -8.50 -17.06
N ASP A 494 -13.86 -8.01 -17.89
CA ASP A 494 -13.84 -6.60 -18.29
C ASP A 494 -14.80 -6.33 -19.47
N PRO A 495 -15.88 -5.55 -19.26
CA PRO A 495 -16.88 -5.28 -20.29
C PRO A 495 -16.31 -4.50 -21.48
N TYR A 496 -15.29 -3.66 -21.30
CA TYR A 496 -14.71 -2.87 -22.40
C TYR A 496 -13.85 -3.73 -23.33
N ILE A 497 -13.21 -4.77 -22.78
CA ILE A 497 -12.45 -5.74 -23.58
C ILE A 497 -13.41 -6.68 -24.32
N MET A 498 -14.52 -7.09 -23.68
CA MET A 498 -15.58 -7.84 -24.35
C MET A 498 -16.20 -7.04 -25.51
N ASP A 499 -16.47 -5.74 -25.30
CA ASP A 499 -16.95 -4.83 -26.33
C ASP A 499 -15.97 -4.77 -27.51
N SER A 500 -14.68 -4.58 -27.22
CA SER A 500 -13.62 -4.55 -28.24
C SER A 500 -13.53 -5.87 -29.02
N LEU A 501 -13.75 -7.02 -28.37
CA LEU A 501 -13.78 -8.32 -29.05
C LEU A 501 -14.98 -8.43 -29.99
N GLY A 502 -16.16 -8.04 -29.51
CA GLY A 502 -17.37 -7.98 -30.32
C GLY A 502 -17.21 -7.06 -31.53
N TRP A 503 -16.56 -5.92 -31.33
CA TRP A 503 -16.22 -4.98 -32.39
C TRP A 503 -15.28 -5.57 -33.44
N VAL A 504 -14.21 -6.27 -33.04
CA VAL A 504 -13.35 -6.98 -34.01
C VAL A 504 -14.14 -7.98 -34.85
N TYR A 505 -15.01 -8.77 -34.22
CA TYR A 505 -15.85 -9.72 -34.94
C TYR A 505 -16.76 -9.04 -35.96
N TYR A 506 -17.40 -7.94 -35.58
CA TYR A 506 -18.17 -7.10 -36.48
C TYR A 506 -17.33 -6.62 -37.68
N ARG A 507 -16.12 -6.09 -37.43
CA ARG A 507 -15.21 -5.61 -38.49
C ARG A 507 -14.71 -6.72 -39.41
N MET A 508 -14.74 -7.97 -38.96
CA MET A 508 -14.47 -9.17 -39.76
C MET A 508 -15.70 -9.72 -40.50
N GLY A 509 -16.87 -9.08 -40.39
CA GLY A 509 -18.14 -9.53 -40.97
C GLY A 509 -18.82 -10.67 -40.19
N LYS A 510 -18.32 -11.01 -39.01
CA LYS A 510 -18.84 -12.07 -38.13
C LYS A 510 -19.88 -11.50 -37.17
N PHE A 511 -21.00 -11.08 -37.73
CA PHE A 511 -22.01 -10.29 -37.01
C PHE A 511 -22.63 -11.03 -35.82
N THR A 512 -22.86 -12.34 -35.93
CA THR A 512 -23.48 -13.13 -34.85
C THR A 512 -22.56 -13.23 -33.64
N GLU A 513 -21.29 -13.56 -33.85
CA GLU A 513 -20.28 -13.59 -32.80
C GLU A 513 -20.08 -12.20 -32.19
N GLY A 514 -20.04 -11.15 -33.03
CA GLY A 514 -19.95 -9.76 -32.56
C GLY A 514 -21.08 -9.39 -31.63
N LEU A 515 -22.33 -9.66 -32.02
CA LEU A 515 -23.52 -9.38 -31.20
C LEU A 515 -23.50 -10.14 -29.87
N ASN A 516 -23.03 -11.38 -29.82
CA ASN A 516 -22.98 -12.14 -28.56
C ASN A 516 -22.08 -11.43 -27.54
N PHE A 517 -20.87 -11.02 -27.93
CA PHE A 517 -19.96 -10.32 -27.03
C PHE A 517 -20.43 -8.91 -26.68
N LEU A 518 -20.97 -8.14 -27.63
CA LEU A 518 -21.50 -6.80 -27.37
C LEU A 518 -22.70 -6.83 -26.41
N ASN A 519 -23.58 -7.83 -26.52
CA ASN A 519 -24.68 -8.02 -25.56
C ASN A 519 -24.17 -8.35 -24.16
N LEU A 520 -23.16 -9.23 -24.04
CA LEU A 520 -22.55 -9.55 -22.75
C LEU A 520 -21.88 -8.31 -22.12
N ALA A 521 -21.13 -7.56 -22.93
CA ALA A 521 -20.50 -6.31 -22.51
C ALA A 521 -21.53 -5.29 -21.99
N PHE A 522 -22.61 -5.06 -22.75
CA PHE A 522 -23.66 -4.12 -22.38
C PHE A 522 -24.46 -4.57 -21.15
N ALA A 523 -24.72 -5.88 -21.01
CA ALA A 523 -25.39 -6.43 -19.83
C ALA A 523 -24.53 -6.28 -18.56
N ALA A 524 -23.22 -6.47 -18.68
CA ALA A 524 -22.28 -6.25 -17.58
C ALA A 524 -22.12 -4.75 -17.26
N ARG A 525 -22.09 -3.89 -18.29
CA ARG A 525 -21.98 -2.44 -18.14
C ARG A 525 -22.77 -1.71 -19.24
N PRO A 526 -23.92 -1.10 -18.90
CA PRO A 526 -24.72 -0.30 -19.84
C PRO A 526 -24.09 1.07 -20.13
N ASP A 527 -22.92 1.07 -20.78
CA ASP A 527 -22.09 2.23 -21.13
C ASP A 527 -22.45 2.80 -22.52
N PRO A 528 -22.40 4.13 -22.73
CA PRO A 528 -22.73 4.75 -24.02
C PRO A 528 -21.84 4.33 -25.20
N GLU A 529 -20.55 4.06 -24.98
CA GLU A 529 -19.64 3.62 -26.05
C GLU A 529 -19.98 2.19 -26.49
N ILE A 530 -20.24 1.31 -25.54
CA ILE A 530 -20.69 -0.07 -25.79
C ILE A 530 -22.06 -0.05 -26.50
N ALA A 531 -22.95 0.85 -26.09
CA ALA A 531 -24.23 1.05 -26.74
C ALA A 531 -24.09 1.52 -28.20
N ALA A 532 -23.12 2.39 -28.48
CA ALA A 532 -22.82 2.86 -29.83
C ALA A 532 -22.45 1.67 -30.74
N HIS A 533 -21.50 0.83 -30.33
CA HIS A 533 -21.09 -0.36 -31.07
C HIS A 533 -22.24 -1.37 -31.22
N LEU A 534 -22.92 -1.73 -30.12
CA LEU A 534 -24.02 -2.69 -30.14
C LEU A 534 -25.14 -2.24 -31.09
N GLY A 535 -25.58 -0.98 -30.97
CA GLY A 535 -26.63 -0.44 -31.83
C GLY A 535 -26.18 -0.35 -33.29
N GLU A 536 -24.91 -0.08 -33.59
CA GLU A 536 -24.41 -0.10 -34.96
C GLU A 536 -24.50 -1.50 -35.57
N VAL A 537 -24.06 -2.54 -34.85
CA VAL A 537 -24.14 -3.91 -35.36
C VAL A 537 -25.60 -4.32 -35.60
N LEU A 538 -26.51 -3.97 -34.68
CA LEU A 538 -27.94 -4.20 -34.84
C LEU A 538 -28.52 -3.47 -36.05
N TRP A 539 -28.12 -2.20 -36.24
CA TRP A 539 -28.54 -1.39 -37.37
C TRP A 539 -28.13 -2.00 -38.72
N VAL A 540 -26.88 -2.43 -38.83
CA VAL A 540 -26.35 -3.08 -40.04
C VAL A 540 -27.02 -4.42 -40.31
N LYS A 541 -27.39 -5.19 -39.26
CA LYS A 541 -28.17 -6.42 -39.40
C LYS A 541 -29.66 -6.21 -39.75
N GLY A 542 -30.15 -4.97 -39.73
CA GLY A 542 -31.54 -4.62 -40.02
C GLY A 542 -32.46 -4.56 -38.80
N ALA A 543 -31.96 -4.86 -37.59
CA ALA A 543 -32.70 -4.74 -36.33
C ALA A 543 -32.72 -3.27 -35.84
N LYS A 544 -33.27 -2.38 -36.67
CA LYS A 544 -33.16 -0.93 -36.47
C LYS A 544 -33.91 -0.41 -35.24
N ASP A 545 -35.04 -1.02 -34.89
CA ASP A 545 -35.81 -0.61 -33.72
C ASP A 545 -35.08 -0.96 -32.42
N ASP A 546 -34.44 -2.13 -32.37
CA ASP A 546 -33.58 -2.52 -31.23
C ASP A 546 -32.38 -1.60 -31.09
N ALA A 547 -31.70 -1.26 -32.20
CA ALA A 547 -30.60 -0.30 -32.21
C ALA A 547 -31.01 1.06 -31.62
N LYS A 548 -32.17 1.58 -32.06
CA LYS A 548 -32.72 2.86 -31.56
C LYS A 548 -33.03 2.81 -30.07
N ASN A 549 -33.58 1.70 -29.57
CA ASN A 549 -33.89 1.54 -28.16
C ASN A 549 -32.62 1.54 -27.29
N ILE A 550 -31.57 0.83 -27.72
CA ILE A 550 -30.26 0.81 -27.04
C ILE A 550 -29.66 2.21 -26.98
N TRP A 551 -29.57 2.89 -28.13
CA TRP A 551 -29.00 4.23 -28.19
C TRP A 551 -29.82 5.26 -27.39
N ARG A 552 -31.16 5.17 -27.38
CA ARG A 552 -32.02 6.05 -26.57
C ARG A 552 -31.73 5.87 -25.08
N SER A 553 -31.68 4.62 -24.61
CA SER A 553 -31.36 4.33 -23.20
C SER A 553 -29.97 4.83 -22.80
N ALA A 554 -29.00 4.83 -23.71
CA ALA A 554 -27.67 5.37 -23.46
C ALA A 554 -27.66 6.91 -23.41
N LEU A 555 -28.35 7.58 -24.35
CA LEU A 555 -28.47 9.05 -24.37
C LEU A 555 -29.23 9.60 -23.17
N GLU A 556 -30.18 8.85 -22.60
CA GLU A 556 -30.85 9.23 -21.34
C GLU A 556 -29.87 9.34 -20.16
N LYS A 557 -28.77 8.57 -20.19
CA LYS A 557 -27.74 8.59 -19.14
C LYS A 557 -26.62 9.58 -19.43
N ASP A 558 -26.21 9.68 -20.69
CA ASP A 558 -25.13 10.56 -21.14
C ASP A 558 -25.50 11.21 -22.49
N PRO A 559 -26.21 12.36 -22.47
CA PRO A 559 -26.71 13.01 -23.68
C PRO A 559 -25.60 13.56 -24.58
N ASP A 560 -24.42 13.83 -24.03
CA ASP A 560 -23.32 14.53 -24.71
C ASP A 560 -22.20 13.59 -25.15
N ASN A 561 -22.40 12.27 -25.07
CA ASN A 561 -21.39 11.27 -25.44
C ASN A 561 -21.02 11.37 -26.94
N GLU A 562 -19.78 11.77 -27.23
CA GLU A 562 -19.32 12.07 -28.59
C GLU A 562 -19.39 10.86 -29.52
N ILE A 563 -18.93 9.68 -29.08
CA ILE A 563 -18.86 8.46 -29.89
C ILE A 563 -20.28 8.02 -30.30
N LEU A 564 -21.22 8.05 -29.37
CA LEU A 564 -22.61 7.71 -29.64
C LEU A 564 -23.25 8.72 -30.61
N LEU A 565 -23.06 10.03 -30.38
CA LEU A 565 -23.59 11.08 -31.24
C LEU A 565 -23.01 11.02 -32.67
N GLU A 566 -21.72 10.72 -32.81
CA GLU A 566 -21.07 10.51 -34.11
C GLU A 566 -21.63 9.29 -34.83
N THR A 567 -21.85 8.20 -34.10
CA THR A 567 -22.44 6.96 -34.64
C THR A 567 -23.86 7.20 -35.17
N LEU A 568 -24.69 7.90 -34.40
CA LEU A 568 -26.03 8.29 -34.81
C LEU A 568 -26.01 9.19 -36.05
N GLN A 569 -25.15 10.21 -36.04
CA GLN A 569 -25.03 11.13 -37.16
C GLN A 569 -24.61 10.41 -38.44
N ARG A 570 -23.68 9.44 -38.35
CA ARG A 570 -23.21 8.65 -39.49
C ARG A 570 -24.30 7.71 -40.05
N LEU A 571 -25.04 7.02 -39.19
CA LEU A 571 -25.97 5.96 -39.61
C LEU A 571 -27.39 6.47 -39.91
N THR A 572 -27.83 7.53 -39.25
CA THR A 572 -29.21 8.04 -39.36
C THR A 572 -29.30 9.41 -40.03
N LYS A 573 -28.16 10.10 -40.20
CA LYS A 573 -28.08 11.53 -40.60
C LYS A 573 -28.74 12.49 -39.60
N LYS A 574 -29.03 12.04 -38.38
CA LYS A 574 -29.60 12.82 -37.28
C LYS A 574 -28.77 12.58 -36.01
N LYS A 575 -28.72 13.59 -35.14
CA LYS A 575 -28.16 13.47 -33.78
C LYS A 575 -29.17 13.04 -32.72
N VAL A 576 -30.45 12.94 -33.11
CA VAL A 576 -31.56 12.59 -32.23
C VAL A 576 -32.31 11.42 -32.86
N ILE A 577 -32.79 10.53 -31.99
CA ILE A 577 -33.60 9.38 -32.38
C ILE A 577 -35.07 9.76 -32.16
N ASP A 578 -35.83 9.90 -33.26
CA ASP A 578 -37.28 10.10 -33.22
C ASP A 578 -38.01 8.88 -32.60
#